data_AF-A0A550D1R3-F1
#
_entry.id   AF-A0A550D1R3-F1
#
_cell.length_a   1.000
_cell.length_b   1.000
_cell.length_c   1.000
_cell.angle_alpha   90.00
_cell.angle_beta   90.00
_cell.angle_gamma   90.00
#
_symmetry.space_group_name_H-M   'P 1'
#
loop_
_entity.id
_entity.type
_entity.pdbx_description
1 polymer ?
#
loop_
_entity_poly.entity_id
_entity_poly.type
_entity_poly.pdbx_seq_one_letter_code
_entity_poly.pdbx_strand_id
1 'polypeptide(L)'
;MSLDHKMIAYFHDPPWKAWNIAKRKTFLADSGGHEADAKELLEKLGIRINNSFPQYVKIADKLSSTIDRWVISELYSSNKKESNIVTEISFKLNLFSPEYRFRSQSQRNVSENQVKQYVDKLSKIVNQENKFKYHLVYFLAPLLWYEIFPNTPPLADTRVPTHTIFDHAIATAAMTNIISCERGKVKFKGSIVVIEIPSIQEFISYSRKSRDLWASSWLTSVLLWNSIKGFVERYGPDVVLRPELSLNHFFIAWLYNSVSKSVKEEVKEYAKKYAGLTDYPRIAMMSERVILLLPEEDETKITDEVYNGFNEVWRTIAEIALEGIEIPQEQELEKEYFE
;
A
#
# COMPACT_ATOMS: atom_id res chain seq x y z
N MET A 1 11.60 13.83 -0.31
CA MET A 1 12.15 12.59 -0.89
C MET A 1 11.40 12.31 -2.19
N SER A 2 12.05 11.93 -3.29
CA SER A 2 11.31 11.62 -4.54
C SER A 2 10.57 10.29 -4.40
N LEU A 3 9.35 10.20 -4.92
CA LEU A 3 8.55 8.96 -4.94
C LEU A 3 9.21 7.84 -5.76
N ASP A 4 10.15 8.16 -6.65
CA ASP A 4 10.97 7.14 -7.31
C ASP A 4 11.83 6.37 -6.31
N HIS A 5 12.30 7.03 -5.23
CA HIS A 5 13.06 6.35 -4.18
C HIS A 5 12.21 5.29 -3.48
N LYS A 6 10.91 5.56 -3.33
CA LYS A 6 9.91 4.64 -2.78
C LYS A 6 9.67 3.46 -3.72
N MET A 7 9.51 3.72 -5.01
CA MET A 7 9.38 2.64 -6.02
C MET A 7 10.60 1.72 -6.04
N ILE A 8 11.81 2.28 -5.94
CA ILE A 8 13.05 1.49 -5.83
C ILE A 8 13.02 0.63 -4.56
N ALA A 9 12.62 1.19 -3.42
CA ALA A 9 12.53 0.44 -2.17
C ALA A 9 11.42 -0.62 -2.21
N TYR A 10 10.31 -0.35 -2.87
CA TYR A 10 9.18 -1.28 -3.02
C TYR A 10 9.56 -2.50 -3.87
N PHE A 11 10.23 -2.28 -5.01
CA PHE A 11 10.61 -3.35 -5.95
C PHE A 11 12.07 -3.80 -5.86
N HIS A 12 12.80 -3.45 -4.80
CA HIS A 12 14.18 -3.93 -4.61
C HIS A 12 14.25 -5.46 -4.61
N ASP A 13 13.19 -6.09 -4.11
CA ASP A 13 12.88 -7.49 -4.30
C ASP A 13 11.63 -7.63 -5.19
N PRO A 14 11.70 -8.37 -6.30
CA PRO A 14 10.55 -8.55 -7.17
C PRO A 14 9.55 -9.54 -6.54
N PRO A 15 8.27 -9.50 -6.91
CA PRO A 15 7.28 -10.40 -6.32
C PRO A 15 7.60 -11.90 -6.47
N TRP A 16 8.36 -12.26 -7.51
CA TRP A 16 8.79 -13.63 -7.76
C TRP A 16 10.16 -14.00 -7.14
N LYS A 17 10.70 -13.20 -6.21
CA LYS A 17 11.99 -13.44 -5.51
C LYS A 17 12.13 -14.86 -4.98
N ALA A 18 11.09 -15.36 -4.30
CA ALA A 18 11.13 -16.68 -3.68
C ALA A 18 11.40 -17.79 -4.72
N TRP A 19 10.84 -17.65 -5.94
CA TRP A 19 11.07 -18.60 -7.04
C TRP A 19 12.44 -18.42 -7.68
N ASN A 20 12.98 -17.19 -7.74
CA ASN A 20 14.36 -16.95 -8.16
C ASN A 20 15.35 -17.72 -7.29
N ILE A 21 15.15 -17.66 -5.97
CA ILE A 21 16.00 -18.35 -5.00
C ILE A 21 15.82 -19.87 -5.08
N ALA A 22 14.58 -20.35 -5.14
CA ALA A 22 14.27 -21.79 -5.17
C ALA A 22 14.76 -22.46 -6.46
N LYS A 23 14.54 -21.85 -7.63
CA LYS A 23 14.92 -22.42 -8.94
C LYS A 23 16.34 -22.03 -9.38
N ARG A 24 17.02 -21.12 -8.67
CA ARG A 24 18.32 -20.54 -9.04
C ARG A 24 18.35 -20.02 -10.49
N LYS A 25 17.26 -19.37 -10.88
CA LYS A 25 17.04 -18.84 -12.23
C LYS A 25 16.49 -17.42 -12.13
N THR A 26 16.67 -16.61 -13.17
CA THR A 26 15.96 -15.36 -13.41
C THR A 26 14.69 -15.63 -14.21
N PHE A 27 13.67 -14.77 -14.09
CA PHE A 27 12.46 -14.86 -14.93
C PHE A 27 12.29 -13.70 -15.91
N LEU A 28 13.00 -12.60 -15.67
CA LEU A 28 12.92 -11.39 -16.46
C LEU A 28 14.27 -11.12 -17.13
N ALA A 29 15.34 -11.02 -16.32
CA ALA A 29 16.69 -10.74 -16.75
C ALA A 29 17.42 -11.95 -17.32
N ASP A 30 18.45 -11.70 -18.13
CA ASP A 30 19.27 -12.75 -18.72
C ASP A 30 20.13 -13.50 -17.68
N SER A 31 20.62 -12.78 -16.66
CA SER A 31 21.43 -13.33 -15.57
C SER A 31 21.49 -12.39 -14.35
N GLY A 32 21.96 -12.88 -13.20
CA GLY A 32 22.18 -12.05 -12.01
C GLY A 32 21.16 -12.21 -10.87
N GLY A 33 20.23 -13.17 -10.97
CA GLY A 33 19.30 -13.53 -9.90
C GLY A 33 18.21 -12.48 -9.66
N HIS A 34 17.66 -12.46 -8.44
CA HIS A 34 16.50 -11.60 -8.12
C HIS A 34 16.78 -10.10 -8.17
N GLU A 35 17.99 -9.67 -7.81
CA GLU A 35 18.37 -8.25 -7.93
C GLU A 35 18.41 -7.78 -9.39
N ALA A 36 18.78 -8.66 -10.33
CA ALA A 36 18.77 -8.32 -11.76
C ALA A 36 17.34 -8.20 -12.29
N ASP A 37 16.46 -9.15 -11.95
CA ASP A 37 15.03 -9.09 -12.29
C ASP A 37 14.37 -7.82 -11.72
N ALA A 38 14.71 -7.42 -10.49
CA ALA A 38 14.22 -6.18 -9.89
C ALA A 38 14.65 -4.94 -10.66
N LYS A 39 15.93 -4.87 -11.10
CA LYS A 39 16.42 -3.74 -11.89
C LYS A 39 15.74 -3.65 -13.25
N GLU A 40 15.51 -4.78 -13.91
CA GLU A 40 14.80 -4.77 -15.20
C GLU A 40 13.32 -4.37 -15.05
N LEU A 41 12.65 -4.83 -13.98
CA LEU A 41 11.31 -4.37 -13.63
C LEU A 41 11.29 -2.84 -13.42
N LEU A 42 12.23 -2.31 -12.64
CA LEU A 42 12.34 -0.88 -12.39
C LEU A 42 12.66 -0.10 -13.68
N GLU A 43 13.51 -0.62 -14.55
CA GLU A 43 13.81 0.01 -15.84
C GLU A 43 12.57 0.06 -16.73
N LYS A 44 11.77 -1.01 -16.79
CA LYS A 44 10.48 -1.01 -17.50
C LYS A 44 9.47 -0.02 -16.89
N LEU A 45 9.59 0.33 -15.61
CA LEU A 45 8.80 1.39 -14.96
C LEU A 45 9.41 2.81 -15.15
N GLY A 46 10.51 2.91 -15.89
CA GLY A 46 11.19 4.18 -16.19
C GLY A 46 12.27 4.58 -15.19
N ILE A 47 12.67 3.71 -14.27
CA ILE A 47 13.68 3.97 -13.24
C ILE A 47 14.94 3.13 -13.51
N ARG A 48 16.03 3.78 -13.92
CA ARG A 48 17.30 3.09 -14.20
C ARG A 48 18.21 3.05 -12.98
N ILE A 49 18.74 1.87 -12.67
CA ILE A 49 19.73 1.64 -11.62
C ILE A 49 20.99 1.03 -12.24
N ASN A 50 22.01 1.85 -12.45
CA ASN A 50 23.23 1.43 -13.16
C ASN A 50 24.14 0.51 -12.33
N ASN A 51 24.15 0.67 -11.00
CA ASN A 51 25.06 -0.03 -10.09
C ASN A 51 24.29 -0.96 -9.14
N SER A 52 24.76 -1.12 -7.90
CA SER A 52 24.00 -1.77 -6.84
C SER A 52 22.83 -0.92 -6.38
N PHE A 53 21.82 -1.55 -5.77
CA PHE A 53 20.76 -0.82 -5.08
C PHE A 53 21.34 0.21 -4.08
N PRO A 54 20.73 1.41 -3.99
CA PRO A 54 21.18 2.45 -3.09
C PRO A 54 21.29 1.97 -1.64
N GLN A 55 22.20 2.58 -0.87
CA GLN A 55 22.47 2.18 0.51
C GLN A 55 21.22 2.30 1.41
N TYR A 56 20.37 3.31 1.19
CA TYR A 56 19.16 3.51 1.97
C TYR A 56 18.19 2.33 1.85
N VAL A 57 18.11 1.69 0.67
CA VAL A 57 17.26 0.52 0.43
C VAL A 57 17.73 -0.66 1.27
N LYS A 58 19.05 -0.92 1.28
CA LYS A 58 19.63 -2.02 2.07
C LYS A 58 19.41 -1.86 3.58
N ILE A 59 19.43 -0.61 4.06
CA ILE A 59 19.15 -0.30 5.46
C ILE A 59 17.66 -0.44 5.75
N ALA A 60 16.79 0.08 4.87
CA ALA A 60 15.35 -0.04 5.00
C ALA A 60 14.90 -1.52 5.03
N ASP A 61 15.39 -2.35 4.11
CA ASP A 61 15.16 -3.80 4.07
C ASP A 61 15.61 -4.46 5.38
N LYS A 62 16.81 -4.13 5.86
CA LYS A 62 17.32 -4.69 7.12
C LYS A 62 16.43 -4.33 8.31
N LEU A 63 15.94 -3.09 8.38
CA LEU A 63 15.09 -2.62 9.47
C LEU A 63 13.69 -3.25 9.39
N SER A 64 13.09 -3.32 8.20
CA SER A 64 11.76 -3.90 7.98
C SER A 64 11.75 -5.41 8.26
N SER A 65 12.84 -6.13 7.98
CA SER A 65 12.99 -7.57 8.22
C SER A 65 13.56 -7.95 9.60
N THR A 66 13.63 -7.02 10.57
CA THR A 66 14.28 -7.28 11.86
C THR A 66 13.63 -8.44 12.64
N ILE A 67 12.30 -8.52 12.64
CA ILE A 67 11.56 -9.59 13.33
C ILE A 67 11.82 -10.93 12.65
N ASP A 68 11.71 -10.99 11.31
CA ASP A 68 11.94 -12.22 10.55
C ASP A 68 13.38 -12.72 10.77
N ARG A 69 14.38 -11.82 10.76
CA ARG A 69 15.78 -12.17 11.04
C ARG A 69 16.00 -12.67 12.46
N TRP A 70 15.33 -12.07 13.45
CA TRP A 70 15.39 -12.55 14.84
C TRP A 70 14.82 -13.96 14.96
N VAL A 71 13.65 -14.21 14.37
CA VAL A 71 13.03 -15.55 14.34
C VAL A 71 13.94 -16.56 13.63
N ILE A 72 14.54 -16.20 12.49
CA ILE A 72 15.53 -17.06 11.80
C ILE A 72 16.72 -17.33 12.73
N SER A 73 17.25 -16.32 13.40
CA SER A 73 18.39 -16.49 14.29
C SER A 73 18.09 -17.46 15.43
N GLU A 74 16.88 -17.42 15.98
CA GLU A 74 16.45 -18.32 17.04
C GLU A 74 16.26 -19.75 16.51
N LEU A 75 15.50 -19.92 15.43
CA LEU A 75 15.16 -21.22 14.85
C LEU A 75 16.37 -21.96 14.25
N TYR A 76 17.38 -21.24 13.77
CA TYR A 76 18.53 -21.80 13.06
C TYR A 76 19.87 -21.62 13.81
N SER A 77 19.85 -21.15 15.07
CA SER A 77 21.04 -20.95 15.92
C SER A 77 21.87 -22.22 16.16
N SER A 78 21.23 -23.40 16.16
CA SER A 78 21.82 -24.70 16.53
C SER A 78 22.32 -25.53 15.33
N ASN A 79 21.92 -25.21 14.10
CA ASN A 79 22.34 -25.92 12.88
C ASN A 79 23.28 -25.06 12.03
N LYS A 80 24.56 -24.99 12.44
CA LYS A 80 25.64 -24.37 11.63
C LYS A 80 26.03 -25.15 10.37
N LYS A 81 25.38 -26.29 10.09
CA LYS A 81 25.60 -27.08 8.87
C LYS A 81 24.33 -27.08 8.05
N GLU A 82 24.46 -26.51 6.86
CA GLU A 82 23.43 -26.36 5.84
C GLU A 82 22.32 -25.36 6.20
N SER A 83 22.50 -24.12 5.74
CA SER A 83 21.37 -23.27 5.38
C SER A 83 20.51 -24.07 4.39
N ASN A 84 19.50 -24.79 4.88
CA ASN A 84 18.57 -25.54 4.04
C ASN A 84 17.90 -24.53 3.12
N ILE A 85 18.45 -24.39 1.91
CA ILE A 85 17.86 -23.66 0.81
C ILE A 85 16.50 -24.31 0.62
N VAL A 86 15.45 -23.59 1.00
CA VAL A 86 14.09 -24.07 0.82
C VAL A 86 13.89 -24.22 -0.69
N THR A 87 13.95 -25.46 -1.16
CA THR A 87 13.86 -25.82 -2.58
C THR A 87 12.41 -25.77 -3.07
N GLU A 88 11.43 -25.81 -2.18
CA GLU A 88 10.01 -25.76 -2.52
C GLU A 88 9.23 -24.79 -1.63
N ILE A 89 8.53 -23.83 -2.27
CA ILE A 89 7.59 -22.94 -1.61
C ILE A 89 6.27 -23.70 -1.45
N SER A 90 6.05 -24.27 -0.27
CA SER A 90 4.93 -25.18 -0.04
C SER A 90 3.72 -24.52 0.61
N PHE A 91 3.93 -23.53 1.48
CA PHE A 91 2.87 -22.85 2.21
C PHE A 91 3.27 -21.45 2.68
N LYS A 92 2.26 -20.61 2.93
CA LYS A 92 2.36 -19.40 3.75
C LYS A 92 1.73 -19.68 5.13
N LEU A 93 2.35 -19.22 6.20
CA LEU A 93 1.79 -19.26 7.54
C LEU A 93 0.89 -18.03 7.79
N ASN A 94 -0.17 -18.21 8.56
CA ASN A 94 -0.87 -17.09 9.16
C ASN A 94 0.02 -16.44 10.23
N LEU A 95 0.05 -15.10 10.25
CA LEU A 95 0.91 -14.34 11.17
C LEU A 95 0.48 -14.50 12.64
N PHE A 96 -0.82 -14.51 12.90
CA PHE A 96 -1.38 -14.55 14.25
C PHE A 96 -1.63 -15.97 14.76
N SER A 97 -1.84 -16.90 13.82
CA SER A 97 -2.21 -18.28 14.13
C SER A 97 -1.38 -19.25 13.26
N PRO A 98 -0.09 -19.46 13.57
CA PRO A 98 0.84 -20.23 12.74
C PRO A 98 0.43 -21.70 12.50
N GLU A 99 -0.50 -22.23 13.28
CA GLU A 99 -1.14 -23.52 13.06
C GLU A 99 -1.90 -23.58 11.73
N TYR A 100 -2.43 -22.45 11.24
CA TYR A 100 -3.10 -22.36 9.96
C TYR A 100 -2.11 -22.09 8.83
N ARG A 101 -2.12 -22.98 7.85
CA ARG A 101 -1.26 -22.92 6.68
C ARG A 101 -2.08 -22.70 5.42
N PHE A 102 -1.74 -21.66 4.68
CA PHE A 102 -2.21 -21.45 3.32
C PHE A 102 -1.31 -22.25 2.39
N ARG A 103 -1.79 -23.42 1.95
CA ARG A 103 -1.06 -24.21 0.95
C ARG A 103 -1.08 -23.45 -0.37
N SER A 104 0.09 -23.17 -0.91
CA SER A 104 0.19 -22.65 -2.27
C SER A 104 -0.25 -23.78 -3.21
N GLN A 105 -1.34 -23.58 -3.96
CA GLN A 105 -1.76 -24.57 -4.96
C GLN A 105 -0.75 -24.67 -6.11
N SER A 106 0.08 -23.64 -6.30
CA SER A 106 1.06 -23.51 -7.37
C SER A 106 2.47 -23.80 -6.88
N GLN A 107 2.70 -24.99 -6.32
CA GLN A 107 4.05 -25.41 -5.91
C GLN A 107 5.09 -25.42 -7.08
N ARG A 108 4.70 -25.17 -8.34
CA ARG A 108 5.61 -25.20 -9.52
C ARG A 108 5.44 -24.12 -10.61
N ASN A 109 4.40 -23.28 -10.58
CA ASN A 109 3.85 -22.70 -11.81
C ASN A 109 4.17 -21.22 -12.11
N VAL A 110 5.00 -20.51 -11.34
CA VAL A 110 5.48 -19.20 -11.83
C VAL A 110 6.39 -19.46 -13.04
N SER A 111 5.91 -19.04 -14.21
CA SER A 111 6.60 -19.14 -15.51
C SER A 111 7.10 -17.78 -15.97
N GLU A 112 8.15 -17.76 -16.80
CA GLU A 112 8.72 -16.53 -17.36
C GLU A 112 7.70 -15.73 -18.16
N ASN A 113 6.87 -16.43 -18.94
CA ASN A 113 5.84 -15.78 -19.75
C ASN A 113 4.81 -15.04 -18.88
N GLN A 114 4.39 -15.64 -17.76
CA GLN A 114 3.46 -14.98 -16.84
C GLN A 114 4.13 -13.84 -16.08
N VAL A 115 5.41 -13.96 -15.72
CA VAL A 115 6.17 -12.84 -15.12
C VAL A 115 6.26 -11.69 -16.12
N LYS A 116 6.64 -11.94 -17.37
CA LYS A 116 6.66 -10.92 -18.43
C LYS A 116 5.28 -10.28 -18.62
N GLN A 117 4.21 -11.08 -18.64
CA GLN A 117 2.84 -10.58 -18.71
C GLN A 117 2.50 -9.65 -17.52
N TYR A 118 2.87 -10.03 -16.29
CA TYR A 118 2.67 -9.19 -15.10
C TYR A 118 3.40 -7.85 -15.24
N VAL A 119 4.69 -7.90 -15.59
CA VAL A 119 5.52 -6.70 -15.72
C VAL A 119 5.05 -5.79 -16.84
N ASP A 120 4.73 -6.35 -18.01
CA ASP A 120 4.25 -5.58 -19.15
C ASP A 120 2.90 -4.93 -18.83
N LYS A 121 1.98 -5.65 -18.18
CA LYS A 121 0.69 -5.09 -17.76
C LYS A 121 0.85 -3.97 -16.73
N LEU A 122 1.66 -4.19 -15.68
CA LEU A 122 1.93 -3.18 -14.66
C LEU A 122 2.59 -1.92 -15.27
N SER A 123 3.66 -2.11 -16.05
CA SER A 123 4.40 -1.01 -16.68
C SER A 123 3.55 -0.23 -17.67
N LYS A 124 2.71 -0.90 -18.46
CA LYS A 124 1.79 -0.26 -19.41
C LYS A 124 0.85 0.71 -18.71
N ILE A 125 0.30 0.35 -17.56
CA ILE A 125 -0.63 1.20 -16.80
C ILE A 125 0.15 2.31 -16.08
N VAL A 126 1.20 1.95 -15.33
CA VAL A 126 1.97 2.90 -14.51
C VAL A 126 2.68 3.97 -15.35
N ASN A 127 3.19 3.62 -16.53
CA ASN A 127 3.91 4.58 -17.39
C ASN A 127 2.99 5.59 -18.10
N GLN A 128 1.67 5.39 -18.07
CA GLN A 128 0.71 6.39 -18.55
C GLN A 128 0.44 7.50 -17.51
N GLU A 129 0.94 7.33 -16.30
CA GLU A 129 0.84 8.31 -15.22
C GLU A 129 2.22 8.93 -14.98
N ASN A 130 2.26 10.22 -14.63
CA ASN A 130 3.50 10.93 -14.34
C ASN A 130 3.63 11.24 -12.84
N LYS A 131 2.57 11.77 -12.22
CA LYS A 131 2.63 12.29 -10.85
C LYS A 131 2.40 11.19 -9.82
N PHE A 132 1.44 10.30 -10.07
CA PHE A 132 0.96 9.32 -9.10
C PHE A 132 1.42 7.88 -9.40
N LYS A 133 2.58 7.71 -10.05
CA LYS A 133 3.14 6.40 -10.41
C LYS A 133 3.26 5.46 -9.22
N TYR A 134 3.81 5.96 -8.11
CA TYR A 134 4.02 5.14 -6.93
C TYR A 134 2.71 4.76 -6.24
N HIS A 135 1.72 5.65 -6.20
CA HIS A 135 0.39 5.34 -5.69
C HIS A 135 -0.31 4.27 -6.52
N LEU A 136 -0.16 4.32 -7.85
CA LEU A 136 -0.63 3.26 -8.74
C LEU A 136 0.09 1.94 -8.51
N VAL A 137 1.41 1.95 -8.31
CA VAL A 137 2.18 0.75 -7.97
C VAL A 137 1.65 0.13 -6.67
N TYR A 138 1.50 0.94 -5.62
CA TYR A 138 0.99 0.49 -4.33
C TYR A 138 -0.39 -0.17 -4.45
N PHE A 139 -1.28 0.40 -5.26
CA PHE A 139 -2.62 -0.14 -5.50
C PHE A 139 -2.62 -1.38 -6.40
N LEU A 140 -1.95 -1.33 -7.56
CA LEU A 140 -2.09 -2.33 -8.62
C LEU A 140 -1.13 -3.52 -8.50
N ALA A 141 0.06 -3.34 -7.93
CA ALA A 141 1.09 -4.39 -7.89
C ALA A 141 0.59 -5.70 -7.24
N PRO A 142 -0.06 -5.69 -6.06
CA PRO A 142 -0.63 -6.91 -5.49
C PRO A 142 -1.84 -7.43 -6.28
N LEU A 143 -2.71 -6.56 -6.78
CA LEU A 143 -3.94 -6.96 -7.47
C LEU A 143 -3.65 -7.67 -8.79
N LEU A 144 -2.75 -7.10 -9.60
CA LEU A 144 -2.28 -7.71 -10.84
C LEU A 144 -1.57 -9.03 -10.60
N TRP A 145 -0.85 -9.16 -9.48
CA TRP A 145 -0.20 -10.41 -9.12
C TRP A 145 -1.23 -11.50 -8.87
N TYR A 146 -2.23 -11.24 -8.02
CA TYR A 146 -3.27 -12.24 -7.72
C TYR A 146 -4.21 -12.51 -8.89
N GLU A 147 -4.32 -11.60 -9.85
CA GLU A 147 -5.01 -11.87 -11.11
C GLU A 147 -4.29 -12.92 -11.97
N ILE A 148 -2.97 -12.77 -12.14
CA ILE A 148 -2.16 -13.64 -13.01
C ILE A 148 -1.76 -14.94 -12.29
N PHE A 149 -1.56 -14.86 -10.97
CA PHE A 149 -1.15 -15.95 -10.10
C PHE A 149 -2.16 -16.18 -8.96
N PRO A 150 -3.36 -16.70 -9.25
CA PRO A 150 -4.35 -17.03 -8.22
C PRO A 150 -3.78 -18.00 -7.18
N ASN A 151 -4.18 -17.84 -5.91
CA ASN A 151 -3.77 -18.72 -4.80
C ASN A 151 -2.25 -18.90 -4.66
N THR A 152 -1.46 -17.92 -5.13
CA THR A 152 0.00 -17.95 -5.15
C THR A 152 0.55 -16.78 -4.35
N PRO A 153 0.50 -16.84 -3.00
CA PRO A 153 1.04 -15.76 -2.18
C PRO A 153 2.56 -15.68 -2.37
N PRO A 154 3.10 -14.54 -2.84
CA PRO A 154 4.53 -14.39 -2.98
C PRO A 154 5.15 -14.14 -1.60
N LEU A 155 6.09 -14.99 -1.18
CA LEU A 155 6.71 -14.92 0.14
C LEU A 155 7.90 -13.96 0.15
N ALA A 156 8.04 -13.19 1.23
CA ALA A 156 9.23 -12.35 1.45
C ALA A 156 10.48 -13.18 1.78
N ASP A 157 10.35 -14.11 2.72
CA ASP A 157 11.38 -15.08 3.11
C ASP A 157 10.77 -16.47 3.22
N THR A 158 11.35 -17.45 2.52
CA THR A 158 10.84 -18.82 2.52
C THR A 158 11.13 -19.57 3.82
N ARG A 159 12.07 -19.09 4.64
CA ARG A 159 12.42 -19.69 5.94
C ARG A 159 11.44 -19.26 7.04
N VAL A 160 10.89 -18.06 6.93
CA VAL A 160 9.84 -17.54 7.81
C VAL A 160 8.67 -17.06 6.94
N PRO A 161 7.84 -18.00 6.44
CA PRO A 161 6.85 -17.71 5.40
C PRO A 161 5.56 -17.08 5.97
N THR A 162 5.69 -16.09 6.87
CA THR A 162 4.57 -15.40 7.55
C THR A 162 4.08 -14.18 6.79
N HIS A 163 4.99 -13.45 6.15
CA HIS A 163 4.71 -12.22 5.38
C HIS A 163 4.77 -12.46 3.88
N THR A 164 3.94 -11.74 3.13
CA THR A 164 4.10 -11.66 1.67
C THR A 164 5.21 -10.69 1.31
N ILE A 165 5.69 -10.77 0.07
CA ILE A 165 6.66 -9.80 -0.46
C ILE A 165 6.06 -8.39 -0.52
N PHE A 166 4.75 -8.25 -0.67
CA PHE A 166 4.09 -6.94 -0.73
C PHE A 166 4.03 -6.31 0.66
N ASP A 167 3.75 -7.09 1.70
CA ASP A 167 3.83 -6.62 3.10
C ASP A 167 5.25 -6.11 3.41
N HIS A 168 6.26 -6.89 3.03
CA HIS A 168 7.66 -6.52 3.19
C HIS A 168 8.04 -5.29 2.36
N ALA A 169 7.60 -5.21 1.10
CA ALA A 169 7.85 -4.07 0.22
C ALA A 169 7.26 -2.77 0.76
N ILE A 170 6.02 -2.81 1.26
CA ILE A 170 5.36 -1.67 1.91
C ILE A 170 6.13 -1.26 3.16
N ALA A 171 6.51 -2.21 4.02
CA ALA A 171 7.29 -1.92 5.23
C ALA A 171 8.67 -1.31 4.92
N THR A 172 9.36 -1.85 3.91
CA THR A 172 10.66 -1.34 3.43
C THR A 172 10.50 0.06 2.85
N ALA A 173 9.48 0.30 2.03
CA ALA A 173 9.18 1.64 1.51
C ALA A 173 8.84 2.61 2.64
N ALA A 174 7.99 2.24 3.59
CA ALA A 174 7.62 3.06 4.75
C ALA A 174 8.84 3.47 5.57
N MET A 175 9.76 2.53 5.82
CA MET A 175 10.99 2.80 6.56
C MET A 175 11.85 3.88 5.91
N THR A 176 11.81 4.04 4.58
CA THR A 176 12.54 5.11 3.90
C THR A 176 12.09 6.52 4.32
N ASN A 177 10.88 6.71 4.87
CA ASN A 177 10.45 8.00 5.40
C ASN A 177 11.34 8.48 6.54
N ILE A 178 11.73 7.57 7.44
CA ILE A 178 12.36 7.93 8.71
C ILE A 178 13.85 7.67 8.76
N ILE A 179 14.47 7.20 7.67
CA ILE A 179 15.90 6.94 7.63
C ILE A 179 16.62 7.87 6.66
N SER A 180 17.81 8.26 7.07
CA SER A 180 18.79 8.92 6.21
C SER A 180 20.14 8.22 6.35
N CYS A 181 20.92 8.26 5.28
CA CYS A 181 22.25 7.66 5.24
C CYS A 181 23.28 8.78 5.13
N GLU A 182 24.07 8.97 6.18
CA GLU A 182 25.19 9.92 6.17
C GLU A 182 26.47 9.15 6.50
N ARG A 183 27.42 9.11 5.56
CA ARG A 183 28.74 8.45 5.72
C ARG A 183 28.67 7.00 6.22
N GLY A 184 27.68 6.25 5.72
CA GLY A 184 27.47 4.84 6.08
C GLY A 184 26.85 4.59 7.46
N LYS A 185 26.44 5.64 8.18
CA LYS A 185 25.67 5.52 9.41
C LYS A 185 24.19 5.76 9.14
N VAL A 186 23.35 4.94 9.74
CA VAL A 186 21.89 5.15 9.77
C VAL A 186 21.61 6.29 10.74
N LYS A 187 20.90 7.31 10.28
CA LYS A 187 20.33 8.34 11.15
C LYS A 187 18.82 8.36 10.98
N PHE A 188 18.12 8.15 12.08
CA PHE A 188 16.67 8.30 12.11
C PHE A 188 16.33 9.80 12.04
N LYS A 189 15.56 10.18 11.01
CA LYS A 189 15.14 11.54 10.70
C LYS A 189 13.69 11.54 10.21
N GLY A 190 12.78 11.35 11.15
CA GLY A 190 11.35 11.44 10.90
C GLY A 190 10.56 11.18 12.17
N SER A 191 9.24 11.20 12.02
CA SER A 191 8.31 11.28 13.14
C SER A 191 7.21 10.23 12.99
N ILE A 192 6.81 9.65 14.13
CA ILE A 192 5.56 8.90 14.22
C ILE A 192 4.51 9.89 14.68
N VAL A 193 3.48 10.10 13.86
CA VAL A 193 2.38 11.01 14.18
C VAL A 193 1.12 10.19 14.42
N VAL A 194 0.48 10.46 15.55
CA VAL A 194 -0.75 9.80 15.96
C VAL A 194 -1.85 10.86 15.97
N ILE A 195 -2.82 10.68 15.08
CA ILE A 195 -4.01 11.54 14.99
C ILE A 195 -5.16 10.75 15.58
N GLU A 196 -5.89 11.35 16.52
CA GLU A 196 -7.02 10.71 17.18
C GLU A 196 -8.17 11.71 17.30
N ILE A 197 -9.36 11.31 16.86
CA ILE A 197 -10.59 12.07 17.10
C ILE A 197 -11.18 11.61 18.42
N PRO A 198 -11.22 12.45 19.46
CA PRO A 198 -11.79 12.07 20.73
C PRO A 198 -13.31 11.86 20.59
N SER A 199 -13.86 10.99 21.45
CA SER A 199 -15.31 10.79 21.60
C SER A 199 -16.06 10.37 20.32
N ILE A 200 -15.40 9.68 19.38
CA ILE A 200 -16.06 9.22 18.15
C ILE A 200 -17.27 8.32 18.44
N GLN A 201 -17.18 7.47 19.46
CA GLN A 201 -18.27 6.57 19.87
C GLN A 201 -19.45 7.34 20.45
N GLU A 202 -19.17 8.39 21.22
CA GLU A 202 -20.20 9.28 21.75
C GLU A 202 -20.92 10.01 20.61
N PHE A 203 -20.17 10.55 19.65
CA PHE A 203 -20.73 11.20 18.47
C PHE A 203 -21.66 10.28 17.67
N ILE A 204 -21.21 9.05 17.42
CA ILE A 204 -21.99 8.03 16.70
C ILE A 204 -23.24 7.65 17.51
N SER A 205 -23.15 7.61 18.85
CA SER A 205 -24.26 7.21 19.74
C SER A 205 -25.45 8.18 19.72
N TYR A 206 -25.27 9.43 19.27
CA TYR A 206 -26.37 10.39 19.13
C TYR A 206 -27.35 10.06 17.98
N SER A 207 -27.02 9.05 17.17
CA SER A 207 -27.84 8.60 16.03
C SER A 207 -29.18 8.01 16.46
N ARG A 208 -30.29 8.45 15.84
CA ARG A 208 -31.65 7.93 16.12
C ARG A 208 -32.12 6.89 15.11
N LYS A 209 -31.61 6.96 13.88
CA LYS A 209 -31.93 6.05 12.77
C LYS A 209 -30.65 5.43 12.20
N SER A 210 -30.76 4.28 11.54
CA SER A 210 -29.61 3.63 10.89
C SER A 210 -28.92 4.52 9.85
N ARG A 211 -29.66 5.42 9.20
CA ARG A 211 -29.08 6.41 8.29
C ARG A 211 -28.21 7.44 9.02
N ASP A 212 -28.62 7.87 10.21
CA ASP A 212 -27.86 8.81 11.03
C ASP A 212 -26.59 8.13 11.56
N LEU A 213 -26.70 6.84 11.93
CA LEU A 213 -25.57 6.00 12.35
C LEU A 213 -24.55 5.84 11.23
N TRP A 214 -25.03 5.53 10.03
CA TRP A 214 -24.18 5.45 8.85
C TRP A 214 -23.53 6.80 8.52
N ALA A 215 -24.31 7.90 8.52
CA ALA A 215 -23.82 9.22 8.18
C ALA A 215 -22.77 9.73 9.19
N SER A 216 -22.98 9.50 10.49
CA SER A 216 -22.01 9.88 11.53
C SER A 216 -20.70 9.10 11.41
N SER A 217 -20.77 7.79 11.19
CA SER A 217 -19.59 6.95 10.94
C SER A 217 -18.86 7.32 9.65
N TRP A 218 -19.61 7.61 8.58
CA TRP A 218 -19.04 8.05 7.30
C TRP A 218 -18.39 9.43 7.41
N LEU A 219 -19.05 10.38 8.09
CA LEU A 219 -18.57 11.75 8.29
C LEU A 219 -17.23 11.77 9.02
N THR A 220 -17.11 11.00 10.10
CA THR A 220 -15.84 10.89 10.83
C THR A 220 -14.74 10.30 9.95
N SER A 221 -15.06 9.32 9.10
CA SER A 221 -14.10 8.76 8.16
C SER A 221 -13.64 9.75 7.09
N VAL A 222 -14.55 10.50 6.47
CA VAL A 222 -14.17 11.46 5.41
C VAL A 222 -13.33 12.61 5.98
N LEU A 223 -13.64 13.07 7.20
CA LEU A 223 -12.86 14.10 7.90
C LEU A 223 -11.43 13.62 8.17
N LEU A 224 -11.26 12.40 8.69
CA LEU A 224 -9.94 11.81 8.93
C LEU A 224 -9.15 11.59 7.64
N TRP A 225 -9.80 11.07 6.60
CA TRP A 225 -9.17 10.93 5.29
C TRP A 225 -8.67 12.27 4.75
N ASN A 226 -9.51 13.31 4.81
CA ASN A 226 -9.14 14.63 4.30
C ASN A 226 -8.00 15.27 5.11
N SER A 227 -7.92 14.96 6.40
CA SER A 227 -6.84 15.41 7.29
C SER A 227 -5.48 14.82 6.93
N ILE A 228 -5.43 13.68 6.21
CA ILE A 228 -4.18 12.99 5.87
C ILE A 228 -3.88 12.87 4.38
N LYS A 229 -4.85 13.19 3.50
CA LYS A 229 -4.70 13.03 2.04
C LYS A 229 -3.45 13.75 1.50
N GLY A 230 -3.07 14.89 2.08
CA GLY A 230 -1.91 15.67 1.66
C GLY A 230 -0.59 14.97 1.94
N PHE A 231 -0.47 14.27 3.08
CA PHE A 231 0.68 13.41 3.37
C PHE A 231 0.74 12.23 2.41
N VAL A 232 -0.40 11.59 2.12
CA VAL A 232 -0.47 10.51 1.14
C VAL A 232 -0.02 10.99 -0.23
N GLU A 233 -0.51 12.14 -0.69
CA GLU A 233 -0.12 12.76 -1.96
C GLU A 233 1.40 13.00 -2.04
N ARG A 234 2.00 13.58 -1.00
CA ARG A 234 3.42 13.98 -1.02
C ARG A 234 4.39 12.84 -0.77
N TYR A 235 4.08 11.94 0.15
CA TYR A 235 5.01 10.93 0.66
C TYR A 235 4.68 9.51 0.20
N GLY A 236 3.54 9.32 -0.43
CA GLY A 236 3.04 8.02 -0.86
C GLY A 236 2.14 7.37 0.21
N PRO A 237 1.38 6.34 -0.17
CA PRO A 237 0.38 5.72 0.69
C PRO A 237 0.96 4.94 1.88
N ASP A 238 2.20 4.41 1.77
CA ASP A 238 2.90 3.71 2.86
C ASP A 238 3.30 4.62 4.03
N VAL A 239 3.08 5.93 3.90
CA VAL A 239 3.18 6.86 5.03
C VAL A 239 2.13 6.60 6.09
N VAL A 240 1.00 5.96 5.73
CA VAL A 240 -0.08 5.61 6.65
C VAL A 240 0.13 4.17 7.11
N LEU A 241 0.53 4.00 8.38
CA LEU A 241 0.66 2.68 9.00
C LEU A 241 -0.71 2.13 9.43
N ARG A 242 -1.63 3.03 9.81
CA ARG A 242 -2.97 2.65 10.21
C ARG A 242 -3.98 3.76 9.87
N PRO A 243 -5.11 3.45 9.22
CA PRO A 243 -5.44 2.15 8.61
C PRO A 243 -4.56 1.86 7.38
N GLU A 244 -4.45 0.58 7.00
CA GLU A 244 -3.80 0.19 5.74
C GLU A 244 -4.64 0.67 4.55
N LEU A 245 -4.01 1.21 3.50
CA LEU A 245 -4.71 1.92 2.44
C LEU A 245 -4.96 1.13 1.16
N SER A 246 -4.35 -0.04 0.94
CA SER A 246 -4.35 -0.75 -0.36
C SER A 246 -5.75 -1.01 -0.91
N LEU A 247 -6.70 -1.35 -0.04
CA LEU A 247 -8.12 -1.57 -0.39
C LEU A 247 -9.07 -0.55 0.27
N ASN A 248 -8.53 0.54 0.82
CA ASN A 248 -9.33 1.58 1.46
C ASN A 248 -10.09 2.40 0.39
N HIS A 249 -11.42 2.45 0.51
CA HIS A 249 -12.28 3.11 -0.49
C HIS A 249 -11.98 4.60 -0.64
N PHE A 250 -11.61 5.30 0.44
CA PHE A 250 -11.26 6.72 0.36
C PHE A 250 -9.97 6.94 -0.43
N PHE A 251 -8.94 6.13 -0.17
CA PHE A 251 -7.70 6.16 -0.95
C PHE A 251 -7.94 5.85 -2.42
N ILE A 252 -8.70 4.79 -2.74
CA ILE A 252 -8.99 4.39 -4.12
C ILE A 252 -9.79 5.47 -4.85
N ALA A 253 -10.82 6.04 -4.21
CA ALA A 253 -11.61 7.12 -4.81
C ALA A 253 -10.79 8.38 -5.04
N TRP A 254 -9.90 8.73 -4.11
CA TRP A 254 -8.94 9.83 -4.31
C TRP A 254 -7.97 9.52 -5.46
N LEU A 255 -7.43 8.30 -5.53
CA LEU A 255 -6.51 7.88 -6.59
C LEU A 255 -7.19 7.95 -7.96
N TYR A 256 -8.40 7.42 -8.10
CA TYR A 256 -9.21 7.51 -9.32
C TYR A 256 -9.40 8.95 -9.79
N ASN A 257 -9.64 9.88 -8.87
CA ASN A 257 -9.82 11.29 -9.21
C ASN A 257 -8.51 12.02 -9.52
N SER A 258 -7.39 11.55 -8.97
CA SER A 258 -6.08 12.18 -9.07
C SER A 258 -5.25 11.74 -10.29
N VAL A 259 -5.46 10.52 -10.79
CA VAL A 259 -4.73 9.99 -11.95
C VAL A 259 -5.24 10.54 -13.28
N SER A 260 -4.40 10.43 -14.31
CA SER A 260 -4.69 10.82 -15.68
C SER A 260 -5.89 10.05 -16.24
N LYS A 261 -6.62 10.68 -17.18
CA LYS A 261 -7.84 10.12 -17.78
C LYS A 261 -7.61 8.73 -18.41
N SER A 262 -6.41 8.48 -18.94
CA SER A 262 -6.05 7.19 -19.56
C SER A 262 -5.97 6.03 -18.56
N VAL A 263 -5.75 6.32 -17.27
CA VAL A 263 -5.59 5.29 -16.22
C VAL A 263 -6.85 5.11 -15.37
N LYS A 264 -7.81 6.06 -15.44
CA LYS A 264 -9.03 6.03 -14.62
C LYS A 264 -9.84 4.74 -14.76
N GLU A 265 -10.00 4.23 -15.98
CA GLU A 265 -10.77 3.00 -16.22
C GLU A 265 -10.11 1.77 -15.61
N GLU A 266 -8.76 1.67 -15.67
CA GLU A 266 -8.03 0.60 -15.00
C GLU A 266 -8.25 0.67 -13.49
N VAL A 267 -8.08 1.84 -12.86
CA VAL A 267 -8.31 2.01 -11.41
C VAL A 267 -9.73 1.60 -11.04
N LYS A 268 -10.74 2.03 -11.83
CA LYS A 268 -12.15 1.69 -11.60
C LYS A 268 -12.41 0.19 -11.72
N GLU A 269 -11.83 -0.48 -12.72
CA GLU A 269 -11.99 -1.93 -12.93
C GLU A 269 -11.45 -2.72 -11.72
N TYR A 270 -10.21 -2.46 -11.30
CA TYR A 270 -9.61 -3.14 -10.15
C TYR A 270 -10.30 -2.78 -8.84
N ALA A 271 -10.73 -1.53 -8.67
CA ALA A 271 -11.49 -1.07 -7.51
C ALA A 271 -12.80 -1.85 -7.36
N LYS A 272 -13.56 -2.00 -8.46
CA LYS A 272 -14.81 -2.77 -8.47
C LYS A 272 -14.56 -4.24 -8.18
N LYS A 273 -13.54 -4.84 -8.82
CA LYS A 273 -13.25 -6.27 -8.74
C LYS A 273 -12.71 -6.71 -7.38
N TYR A 274 -11.80 -5.93 -6.78
CA TYR A 274 -11.06 -6.34 -5.58
C TYR A 274 -11.48 -5.61 -4.31
N ALA A 275 -11.95 -4.35 -4.41
CA ALA A 275 -12.39 -3.57 -3.26
C ALA A 275 -13.92 -3.47 -3.14
N GLY A 276 -14.68 -3.88 -4.17
CA GLY A 276 -16.14 -3.72 -4.20
C GLY A 276 -16.61 -2.26 -4.30
N LEU A 277 -15.73 -1.34 -4.70
CA LEU A 277 -16.05 0.07 -4.85
C LEU A 277 -16.64 0.34 -6.24
N THR A 278 -17.94 0.67 -6.30
CA THR A 278 -18.66 0.87 -7.57
C THR A 278 -18.84 2.33 -7.96
N ASP A 279 -19.08 3.20 -6.98
CA ASP A 279 -19.42 4.61 -7.19
C ASP A 279 -18.60 5.52 -6.29
N TYR A 280 -18.94 5.61 -5.00
CA TYR A 280 -18.28 6.45 -4.02
C TYR A 280 -18.02 5.64 -2.72
N PRO A 281 -17.10 6.10 -1.86
CA PRO A 281 -16.78 5.39 -0.61
C PRO A 281 -17.99 5.36 0.33
N ARG A 282 -18.83 4.33 0.26
CA ARG A 282 -20.01 4.20 1.13
C ARG A 282 -19.68 3.64 2.51
N ILE A 283 -18.54 2.95 2.64
CA ILE A 283 -18.12 2.28 3.86
C ILE A 283 -17.15 3.19 4.61
N ALA A 284 -17.41 3.39 5.91
CA ALA A 284 -16.51 4.09 6.82
C ALA A 284 -15.28 3.22 7.12
N MET A 285 -14.21 3.40 6.34
CA MET A 285 -12.99 2.57 6.42
C MET A 285 -11.83 3.26 7.16
N MET A 286 -12.01 4.50 7.64
CA MET A 286 -11.01 5.15 8.47
C MET A 286 -11.26 4.81 9.94
N SER A 287 -10.19 4.52 10.69
CA SER A 287 -10.27 4.24 12.13
C SER A 287 -10.23 5.53 12.95
N GLU A 288 -10.77 5.50 14.17
CA GLU A 288 -10.74 6.61 15.15
C GLU A 288 -9.35 7.23 15.37
N ARG A 289 -8.31 6.40 15.20
CA ARG A 289 -6.92 6.78 15.32
C ARG A 289 -6.14 6.39 14.06
N VAL A 290 -5.50 7.38 13.46
CA VAL A 290 -4.58 7.23 12.32
C VAL A 290 -3.14 7.29 12.82
N ILE A 291 -2.28 6.41 12.30
CA ILE A 291 -0.86 6.39 12.63
C ILE A 291 -0.08 6.63 11.34
N LEU A 292 0.73 7.68 11.33
CA LEU A 292 1.57 8.07 10.21
C LEU A 292 3.05 7.88 10.55
N LEU A 293 3.84 7.54 9.54
CA LEU A 293 5.30 7.47 9.60
C LEU A 293 5.88 8.51 8.64
N LEU A 294 6.02 9.74 9.13
CA LEU A 294 6.40 10.91 8.33
C LEU A 294 7.92 11.10 8.27
N PRO A 295 8.46 11.64 7.18
CA PRO A 295 9.82 12.17 7.17
C PRO A 295 9.96 13.36 8.12
N GLU A 296 11.21 13.78 8.38
CA GLU A 296 11.51 14.97 9.19
C GLU A 296 10.77 16.19 8.63
N GLU A 297 9.83 16.70 9.41
CA GLU A 297 8.95 17.81 9.08
C GLU A 297 8.65 18.59 10.37
N ASP A 298 8.37 19.87 10.23
CA ASP A 298 8.04 20.75 11.35
C ASP A 298 6.67 20.38 11.95
N GLU A 299 6.61 20.28 13.28
CA GLU A 299 5.40 19.92 14.03
C GLU A 299 4.24 20.87 13.75
N THR A 300 4.50 22.18 13.64
CA THR A 300 3.45 23.17 13.38
C THR A 300 2.84 22.97 12.01
N LYS A 301 3.66 22.65 11.00
CA LYS A 301 3.16 22.36 9.64
C LYS A 301 2.31 21.10 9.59
N ILE A 302 2.72 20.04 10.30
CA ILE A 302 1.94 18.80 10.38
C ILE A 302 0.58 19.10 11.01
N THR A 303 0.58 19.78 12.16
CA THR A 303 -0.63 20.12 12.90
C THR A 303 -1.56 21.01 12.08
N ASP A 304 -1.02 22.06 11.46
CA ASP A 304 -1.80 22.97 10.61
C ASP A 304 -2.44 22.23 9.43
N GLU A 305 -1.72 21.33 8.77
CA GLU A 305 -2.26 20.56 7.66
C GLU A 305 -3.41 19.64 8.08
N VAL A 306 -3.26 18.95 9.22
CA VAL A 306 -4.32 18.10 9.79
C VAL A 306 -5.56 18.94 10.11
N TYR A 307 -5.40 20.07 10.81
CA TYR A 307 -6.53 20.94 11.15
C TYR A 307 -7.19 21.57 9.94
N ASN A 308 -6.40 22.03 8.97
CA ASN A 308 -6.93 22.65 7.76
C ASN A 308 -7.70 21.63 6.92
N GLY A 309 -7.15 20.43 6.73
CA GLY A 309 -7.84 19.34 6.04
C GLY A 309 -9.14 18.95 6.73
N PHE A 310 -9.15 18.87 8.06
CA PHE A 310 -10.39 18.61 8.81
C PHE A 310 -11.43 19.73 8.60
N ASN A 311 -11.03 20.98 8.84
CA ASN A 311 -11.93 22.14 8.85
C ASN A 311 -12.48 22.47 7.45
N GLU A 312 -11.68 22.27 6.40
CA GLU A 312 -12.10 22.45 5.00
C GLU A 312 -13.33 21.59 4.70
N VAL A 313 -13.22 20.28 4.91
CA VAL A 313 -14.34 19.35 4.61
C VAL A 313 -15.50 19.55 5.55
N TRP A 314 -15.26 19.84 6.83
CA TRP A 314 -16.33 20.15 7.77
C TRP A 314 -17.16 21.36 7.29
N ARG A 315 -16.50 22.44 6.88
CA ARG A 315 -17.16 23.64 6.36
C ARG A 315 -17.93 23.34 5.09
N THR A 316 -17.32 22.66 4.11
CA THR A 316 -17.99 22.31 2.86
C THR A 316 -19.25 21.48 3.10
N ILE A 317 -19.19 20.48 3.99
CA ILE A 317 -20.38 19.67 4.32
C ILE A 317 -21.45 20.51 5.02
N ALA A 318 -21.06 21.38 5.95
CA ALA A 318 -22.00 22.27 6.64
C ALA A 318 -22.69 23.25 5.66
N GLU A 319 -21.95 23.84 4.73
CA GLU A 319 -22.47 24.74 3.71
C GLU A 319 -23.47 24.03 2.79
N ILE A 320 -23.11 22.86 2.24
CA ILE A 320 -24.01 22.05 1.40
C ILE A 320 -25.27 21.65 2.18
N ALA A 321 -25.13 21.31 3.46
CA ALA A 321 -26.27 20.96 4.31
C ALA A 321 -27.21 22.16 4.55
N LEU A 322 -26.65 23.36 4.73
CA LEU A 322 -27.44 24.60 4.88
C LEU A 322 -28.16 24.97 3.57
N GLU A 323 -27.46 24.92 2.44
CA GLU A 323 -28.07 25.14 1.11
C GLU A 323 -29.21 24.15 0.85
N GLY A 324 -29.02 22.87 1.20
CA GLY A 324 -30.05 21.84 1.07
C GLY A 324 -31.27 22.03 1.97
N ILE A 325 -31.16 22.84 3.03
CA ILE A 325 -32.27 23.24 3.90
C ILE A 325 -33.01 24.46 3.31
N GLU A 326 -32.31 25.34 2.59
CA GLU A 326 -32.87 26.55 1.96
C GLU A 326 -33.69 26.25 0.70
N ILE A 327 -33.53 25.07 0.08
CA ILE A 327 -34.42 24.59 -0.99
C ILE A 327 -35.71 24.07 -0.34
N PRO A 328 -36.88 24.72 -0.53
CA PRO A 328 -38.14 24.22 0.01
C PRO A 328 -38.44 22.82 -0.55
N GLN A 329 -38.97 21.94 0.30
CA GLN A 329 -39.35 20.54 -0.01
C GLN A 329 -40.45 20.36 -1.09
N GLU A 330 -40.77 21.37 -1.89
CA GLU A 330 -41.76 21.26 -2.97
C GLU A 330 -41.07 21.31 -4.34
N GLN A 331 -40.42 20.21 -4.68
CA GLN A 331 -40.36 19.73 -6.07
C GLN A 331 -40.06 18.23 -6.04
N GLU A 332 -41.09 17.43 -6.32
CA GLU A 332 -40.94 16.04 -6.74
C GLU A 332 -40.00 16.00 -7.94
N LEU A 333 -38.71 15.77 -7.67
CA LEU A 333 -37.77 15.39 -8.69
C LEU A 333 -38.05 13.92 -9.02
N GLU A 334 -38.81 13.69 -10.09
CA GLU A 334 -38.80 12.44 -10.83
C GLU A 334 -37.33 12.08 -11.11
N LYS A 335 -36.77 11.20 -10.28
CA LYS A 335 -35.45 10.62 -10.52
C LYS A 335 -35.63 9.52 -11.54
N GLU A 336 -35.46 9.85 -12.81
CA GLU A 336 -34.97 8.88 -13.79
C GLU A 336 -33.57 8.45 -13.32
N TYR A 337 -33.51 7.25 -12.75
CA TYR A 337 -32.25 6.52 -12.59
C TYR A 337 -31.90 5.95 -13.96
N PHE A 338 -30.78 6.40 -14.52
CA PHE A 338 -30.22 5.82 -15.75
C PHE A 338 -29.90 4.33 -15.54
N GLU A 339 -30.27 3.54 -16.55
CA GLU A 339 -29.90 2.14 -16.79
C GLU A 339 -28.39 1.86 -16.75
#